data_AF-A0A954A970-F1
#
_entry.id   AF-A0A954A970-F1
#
_cell.length_a   1.000
_cell.length_b   1.000
_cell.length_c   1.000
_cell.angle_alpha   90.00
_cell.angle_beta   90.00
_cell.angle_gamma   90.00
#
_symmetry.space_group_name_H-M   'P 1'
#
loop_
_entity.id
_entity.type
_entity.pdbx_description
1 polymer ?
#
loop_
_entity_poly.entity_id
_entity_poly.type
_entity_poly.pdbx_seq_one_letter_code
_entity_poly.pdbx_strand_id
1 'polypeptide(L)'
;ELYYLPPDDEFHVEVSVDGGTRWTVVESVLPGTPESTGGWRPRRFALSSLVSPSAETRFRFVASDTGFPTHVEFAIDDFTVWRVESAFDETFVRGDVDLDGSIQLTDVVYFLETIFGGARVAICPDAADANDDGTLDPADAVALLAHIFASAALPPPYTCDVDPTPDALVCFQPTSCR
;
A
#
# COMPACT_ATOMS: atom_id res chain seq x y z
N GLU A 1 12.85 -0.80 25.69
CA GLU A 1 11.88 0.13 26.29
C GLU A 1 10.56 0.02 25.54
N LEU A 2 9.44 0.08 26.24
CA LEU A 2 8.12 0.07 25.62
C LEU A 2 7.83 1.50 25.16
N TYR A 3 8.05 1.78 23.87
CA TYR A 3 7.74 3.06 23.24
C TYR A 3 6.22 3.15 23.07
N TYR A 4 5.55 3.73 24.07
CA TYR A 4 4.16 4.12 24.01
C TYR A 4 4.14 5.64 23.99
N LEU A 5 3.38 6.24 23.06
CA LEU A 5 3.22 7.69 23.05
C LEU A 5 2.60 8.15 24.37
N PRO A 6 3.23 9.10 25.07
CA PRO A 6 2.60 9.77 26.19
C PRO A 6 1.20 10.30 25.82
N PRO A 7 0.29 10.47 26.80
CA PRO A 7 -1.13 10.74 26.56
C PRO A 7 -1.44 11.99 25.74
N ASP A 8 -0.46 12.85 25.53
CA ASP A 8 -0.60 14.18 24.92
C ASP A 8 0.23 14.33 23.62
N ASP A 9 0.89 13.26 23.15
CA ASP A 9 1.81 13.31 22.01
C ASP A 9 1.20 12.73 20.73
N GLU A 10 1.22 13.50 19.66
CA GLU A 10 0.53 13.16 18.41
C GLU A 10 1.49 13.18 17.20
N PHE A 11 1.16 12.39 16.18
CA PHE A 11 1.81 12.48 14.88
C PHE A 11 0.79 12.67 13.76
N HIS A 12 1.03 13.66 12.91
CA HIS A 12 0.20 13.92 11.74
C HIS A 12 1.01 13.87 10.46
N VAL A 13 0.41 13.25 9.45
CA VAL A 13 0.82 13.40 8.05
C VAL A 13 -0.15 14.37 7.40
N GLU A 14 0.36 15.39 6.74
CA GLU A 14 -0.47 16.39 6.09
C GLU A 14 0.03 16.71 4.69
N VAL A 15 -0.92 17.09 3.83
CA VAL A 15 -0.67 17.52 2.45
C VAL A 15 -1.18 18.93 2.21
N SER A 16 -0.40 19.71 1.46
CA SER A 16 -0.82 20.99 0.88
C SER A 16 -0.76 20.89 -0.64
N VAL A 17 -1.70 21.55 -1.32
CA VAL A 17 -1.72 21.66 -2.80
C VAL A 17 -1.55 23.11 -3.27
N ASP A 18 -1.20 24.02 -2.36
CA ASP A 18 -1.04 25.46 -2.61
C ASP A 18 0.26 26.01 -2.00
N GLY A 19 1.33 25.20 -2.07
CA GLY A 19 2.67 25.63 -1.69
C GLY A 19 2.89 25.71 -0.18
N GLY A 20 2.00 25.12 0.62
CA GLY A 20 2.07 25.13 2.09
C GLY A 20 1.22 26.20 2.77
N THR A 21 0.30 26.85 2.04
CA THR A 21 -0.57 27.90 2.60
C THR A 21 -1.72 27.29 3.40
N ARG A 22 -2.33 26.22 2.88
CA ARG A 22 -3.34 25.40 3.57
C ARG A 22 -2.90 23.95 3.60
N TRP A 23 -3.25 23.28 4.69
CA TRP A 23 -2.89 21.89 4.93
C TRP A 23 -4.14 21.06 5.20
N THR A 24 -4.15 19.84 4.67
CA THR A 24 -5.20 18.84 4.85
C THR A 24 -4.56 17.60 5.48
N VAL A 25 -5.19 17.07 6.54
CA VAL A 25 -4.69 15.89 7.25
C VAL A 25 -4.90 14.65 6.37
N VAL A 26 -3.83 13.88 6.19
CA VAL A 26 -3.81 12.56 5.54
C VAL A 26 -3.97 11.46 6.58
N GLU A 27 -3.26 11.59 7.70
CA GLU A 27 -3.26 10.62 8.79
C GLU A 27 -3.04 11.33 10.13
N SER A 28 -3.67 10.81 11.18
CA SER A 28 -3.35 11.12 12.57
C SER A 28 -3.09 9.83 13.34
N VAL A 29 -1.95 9.78 14.05
CA VAL A 29 -1.63 8.78 15.06
C VAL A 29 -1.77 9.45 16.42
N LEU A 30 -2.76 8.99 17.19
CA LEU A 30 -3.13 9.58 18.48
C LEU A 30 -2.71 8.66 19.63
N PRO A 31 -2.49 9.20 20.83
CA PRO A 31 -2.22 8.42 22.03
C PRO A 31 -3.24 7.31 22.28
N GLY A 32 -2.74 6.11 22.60
CA GLY A 32 -3.57 4.95 22.91
C GLY A 32 -4.28 4.29 21.75
N THR A 33 -4.06 4.77 20.52
CA THR A 33 -4.38 4.00 19.33
C THR A 33 -3.39 2.83 19.19
N PRO A 34 -3.76 1.72 18.54
CA PRO A 34 -2.80 0.69 18.18
C PRO A 34 -1.58 1.28 17.48
N GLU A 35 -1.78 2.27 16.60
CA GLU A 35 -0.75 2.94 15.80
C GLU A 35 0.29 3.70 16.64
N SER A 36 -0.05 4.06 17.88
CA SER A 36 0.86 4.69 18.84
C SER A 36 1.81 3.72 19.55
N THR A 37 1.74 2.42 19.26
CA THR A 37 2.69 1.42 19.80
C THR A 37 3.84 1.20 18.84
N GLY A 38 5.06 1.11 19.39
CA GLY A 38 6.28 0.91 18.60
C GLY A 38 6.19 -0.24 17.59
N GLY A 39 6.78 -0.02 16.42
CA GLY A 39 6.80 -0.96 15.30
C GLY A 39 6.66 -0.24 13.96
N TRP A 40 7.24 -0.82 12.90
CA TRP A 40 7.07 -0.31 11.54
C TRP A 40 5.70 -0.73 11.01
N ARG A 41 4.98 0.21 10.41
CA ARG A 41 3.66 -0.04 9.80
C ARG A 41 3.60 0.68 8.45
N PRO A 42 3.39 -0.03 7.34
CA PRO A 42 3.19 0.62 6.06
C PRO A 42 1.83 1.32 6.03
N ARG A 43 1.80 2.49 5.40
CA ARG A 43 0.59 3.30 5.23
C ARG A 43 0.47 3.73 3.78
N ARG A 44 -0.75 3.60 3.23
CA ARG A 44 -1.05 3.93 1.84
C ARG A 44 -2.39 4.63 1.76
N PHE A 45 -2.44 5.72 1.00
CA PHE A 45 -3.64 6.55 0.84
C PHE A 45 -3.79 6.95 -0.63
N ALA A 46 -5.02 6.92 -1.14
CA ALA A 46 -5.33 7.52 -2.42
C ALA A 46 -5.39 9.05 -2.26
N LEU A 47 -4.32 9.77 -2.62
CA LEU A 47 -4.24 11.21 -2.39
C LEU A 47 -5.40 11.99 -3.05
N SER A 48 -5.86 11.52 -4.20
CA SER A 48 -7.00 12.06 -4.94
C SER A 48 -8.34 12.01 -4.20
N SER A 49 -8.48 11.15 -3.17
CA SER A 49 -9.69 11.13 -2.33
C SER A 49 -9.72 12.26 -1.30
N LEU A 50 -8.55 12.86 -1.01
CA LEU A 50 -8.38 13.91 0.00
C LEU A 50 -8.24 15.29 -0.64
N VAL A 51 -7.45 15.39 -1.70
CA VAL A 51 -7.12 16.66 -2.38
C VAL A 51 -6.99 16.44 -3.89
N SER A 52 -7.07 17.52 -4.67
CA SER A 52 -6.65 17.50 -6.08
C SER A 52 -5.18 17.93 -6.18
N PRO A 53 -4.23 17.02 -6.47
CA PRO A 53 -2.81 17.34 -6.46
C PRO A 53 -2.44 18.39 -7.51
N SER A 54 -1.45 19.23 -7.18
CA SER A 54 -0.93 20.28 -8.06
C SER A 54 0.61 20.23 -8.15
N ALA A 55 1.20 21.05 -9.02
CA ALA A 55 2.65 21.23 -9.06
C ALA A 55 3.24 21.82 -7.75
N GLU A 56 2.40 22.41 -6.90
CA GLU A 56 2.76 22.99 -5.60
C GLU A 56 2.48 22.04 -4.43
N THR A 57 2.33 20.74 -4.71
CA THR A 57 2.03 19.74 -3.69
C THR A 57 3.21 19.59 -2.72
N ARG A 58 2.94 19.68 -1.43
CA ARG A 58 3.93 19.51 -0.34
C ARG A 58 3.38 18.58 0.72
N PHE A 59 4.25 17.78 1.30
CA PHE A 59 3.95 16.96 2.47
C PHE A 59 4.67 17.51 3.69
N ARG A 60 4.06 17.37 4.87
CA ARG A 60 4.75 17.56 6.14
C ARG A 60 4.37 16.45 7.11
N PHE A 61 5.33 16.10 7.94
CA PHE A 61 5.23 15.11 8.98
C PHE A 61 5.46 15.83 10.31
N VAL A 62 4.44 15.84 11.16
CA VAL A 62 4.41 16.68 12.35
C VAL A 62 4.33 15.77 13.56
N ALA A 63 5.48 15.56 14.20
CA ALA A 63 5.55 15.03 15.55
C ALA A 63 5.31 16.19 16.52
N SER A 64 4.28 16.07 17.35
CA SER A 64 3.87 17.11 18.30
C SER A 64 4.03 16.60 19.72
N ASP A 65 4.89 17.26 20.48
CA ASP A 65 4.94 17.17 21.95
C ASP A 65 3.99 18.24 22.49
N THR A 66 2.85 17.81 23.03
CA THR A 66 1.94 18.73 23.70
C THR A 66 1.80 18.34 25.17
N GLY A 67 1.54 19.31 26.03
CA GLY A 67 1.41 19.03 27.47
C GLY A 67 2.74 18.90 28.19
N PHE A 68 3.05 17.71 28.71
CA PHE A 68 4.23 17.50 29.56
C PHE A 68 5.51 17.43 28.72
N PRO A 69 6.64 18.03 29.17
CA PRO A 69 7.87 18.00 28.40
C PRO A 69 8.47 16.60 28.40
N THR A 70 8.16 15.82 27.36
CA THR A 70 8.65 14.46 27.18
C THR A 70 9.54 14.38 25.91
N HIS A 71 9.90 13.18 25.48
CA HIS A 71 10.56 12.99 24.19
C HIS A 71 9.56 12.30 23.26
N VAL A 72 9.32 12.94 22.13
CA VAL A 72 8.51 12.39 21.04
C VAL A 72 9.42 11.87 19.95
N GLU A 73 9.32 10.58 19.64
CA GLU A 73 10.10 9.92 18.60
C GLU A 73 9.17 9.26 17.58
N PHE A 74 9.36 9.61 16.31
CA PHE A 74 8.74 8.94 15.17
C PHE A 74 9.78 8.74 14.08
N ALA A 75 9.63 7.63 13.34
CA ALA A 75 10.47 7.33 12.19
C ALA A 75 9.59 7.09 10.98
N ILE A 76 10.06 7.56 9.83
CA ILE A 76 9.46 7.34 8.52
C ILE A 76 10.56 6.72 7.66
N ASP A 77 10.18 5.71 6.89
CA ASP A 77 11.04 5.09 5.89
C ASP A 77 10.21 4.78 4.64
N ASP A 78 10.88 4.55 3.51
CA ASP A 78 10.27 4.16 2.23
C ASP A 78 9.14 5.09 1.71
N PHE A 79 9.22 6.39 2.02
CA PHE A 79 8.23 7.36 1.54
C PHE A 79 8.28 7.52 0.01
N THR A 80 7.20 7.10 -0.63
CA THR A 80 7.05 7.18 -2.09
C THR A 80 5.74 7.89 -2.44
N VAL A 81 5.78 8.72 -3.48
CA VAL A 81 4.59 9.31 -4.10
C VAL A 81 4.61 8.95 -5.58
N TRP A 82 3.54 8.32 -6.05
CA TRP A 82 3.40 7.91 -7.43
C TRP A 82 2.05 8.34 -7.97
N ARG A 83 2.00 8.51 -9.29
CA ARG A 83 0.75 8.72 -10.01
C ARG A 83 0.23 7.37 -10.45
N VAL A 84 -1.08 7.18 -10.30
CA VAL A 84 -1.81 6.15 -11.03
C VAL A 84 -2.16 6.75 -12.38
N GLU A 85 -1.45 6.35 -13.44
CA GLU A 85 -1.88 6.66 -14.79
C GLU A 85 -3.04 5.73 -15.14
N SER A 86 -4.08 6.23 -15.80
CA SER A 86 -5.28 5.43 -16.08
C SER A 86 -4.92 4.14 -16.83
N ALA A 87 -5.47 3.01 -16.36
CA ALA A 87 -5.38 1.65 -16.87
C ALA A 87 -5.76 1.49 -18.36
N PHE A 88 -4.93 2.01 -19.25
CA PHE A 88 -4.97 1.69 -20.65
C PHE A 88 -3.68 0.92 -20.96
N ASP A 89 -3.82 -0.41 -21.07
CA ASP A 89 -2.78 -1.42 -21.34
C ASP A 89 -1.77 -1.69 -20.20
N GLU A 90 -2.27 -1.90 -18.98
CA GLU A 90 -1.47 -2.58 -17.96
C GLU A 90 -1.63 -4.09 -18.13
N THR A 91 -0.68 -4.69 -18.84
CA THR A 91 -0.61 -6.15 -18.97
C THR A 91 0.04 -6.74 -17.73
N PHE A 92 -0.49 -7.84 -17.21
CA PHE A 92 0.13 -8.58 -16.11
C PHE A 92 -0.12 -10.08 -16.26
N VAL A 93 0.45 -10.88 -15.37
CA VAL A 93 0.10 -12.28 -15.19
C VAL A 93 -0.55 -12.42 -13.83
N ARG A 94 -1.79 -12.91 -13.78
CA ARG A 94 -2.50 -13.07 -12.51
C ARG A 94 -1.76 -14.07 -11.63
N GLY A 95 -1.47 -13.65 -10.41
CA GLY A 95 -0.72 -14.40 -9.42
C GLY A 95 0.79 -14.21 -9.42
N ASP A 96 1.37 -13.46 -10.36
CA ASP A 96 2.78 -13.03 -10.35
C ASP A 96 2.89 -11.73 -9.55
N VAL A 97 2.92 -11.86 -8.22
CA VAL A 97 2.81 -10.75 -7.26
C VAL A 97 4.10 -9.97 -7.15
N ASP A 98 5.24 -10.66 -7.22
CA ASP A 98 6.56 -10.02 -7.19
C ASP A 98 7.07 -9.59 -8.58
N LEU A 99 6.30 -9.88 -9.63
CA LEU A 99 6.53 -9.51 -11.02
C LEU A 99 7.82 -10.11 -11.58
N ASP A 100 8.26 -11.26 -11.08
CA ASP A 100 9.46 -11.96 -11.58
C ASP A 100 9.19 -12.83 -12.83
N GLY A 101 7.92 -12.93 -13.23
CA GLY A 101 7.45 -13.71 -14.38
C GLY A 101 7.09 -15.16 -14.07
N SER A 102 7.14 -15.57 -12.79
CA SER A 102 6.84 -16.94 -12.36
C SER A 102 5.90 -16.94 -11.16
N ILE A 103 4.78 -17.67 -11.25
CA ILE A 103 3.87 -17.85 -10.12
C ILE A 103 4.42 -18.95 -9.20
N GLN A 104 4.96 -18.56 -8.05
CA GLN A 104 5.65 -19.43 -7.11
C GLN A 104 5.40 -19.04 -5.64
N LEU A 105 6.07 -19.72 -4.70
CA LEU A 105 5.87 -19.46 -3.27
C LEU A 105 6.34 -18.07 -2.82
N THR A 106 7.24 -17.43 -3.56
CA THR A 106 7.68 -16.07 -3.26
C THR A 106 6.54 -15.08 -3.42
N ASP A 107 5.64 -15.27 -4.38
CA ASP A 107 4.44 -14.46 -4.57
C ASP A 107 3.50 -14.53 -3.38
N VAL A 108 3.29 -15.72 -2.81
CA VAL A 108 2.46 -15.89 -1.61
C VAL A 108 3.06 -15.13 -0.44
N VAL A 109 4.38 -15.22 -0.24
CA VAL A 109 5.06 -14.49 0.84
C VAL A 109 4.95 -12.98 0.59
N TYR A 110 5.17 -12.52 -0.64
CA TYR A 110 5.07 -11.12 -1.02
C TYR A 110 3.66 -10.56 -0.80
N PHE A 111 2.65 -11.34 -1.17
CA PHE A 111 1.25 -11.01 -0.95
C PHE A 111 0.90 -10.92 0.54
N LEU A 112 1.33 -11.89 1.35
CA LEU A 112 1.09 -11.87 2.80
C LEU A 112 1.79 -10.67 3.47
N GLU A 113 3.01 -10.35 3.05
CA GLU A 113 3.68 -9.12 3.48
C GLU A 113 2.88 -7.87 3.07
N THR A 114 2.24 -7.88 1.90
CA THR A 114 1.39 -6.76 1.45
C THR A 114 0.18 -6.55 2.35
N ILE A 115 -0.60 -7.60 2.63
CA ILE A 115 -1.87 -7.46 3.37
C ILE A 115 -1.69 -7.35 4.90
N PHE A 116 -0.57 -7.83 5.43
CA PHE A 116 -0.26 -7.73 6.88
C PHE A 116 0.71 -6.60 7.23
N GLY A 117 1.08 -5.78 6.25
CA GLY A 117 1.91 -4.61 6.47
C GLY A 117 3.37 -4.92 6.79
N GLY A 118 3.96 -5.87 6.05
CA GLY A 118 5.39 -6.16 6.02
C GLY A 118 6.18 -5.14 5.20
N ALA A 119 7.46 -5.44 4.97
CA ALA A 119 8.39 -4.56 4.27
C ALA A 119 8.17 -4.50 2.75
N ARG A 120 7.43 -5.45 2.18
CA ARG A 120 7.14 -5.52 0.74
C ARG A 120 5.66 -5.27 0.49
N VAL A 121 5.36 -4.56 -0.59
CA VAL A 121 4.00 -4.16 -0.97
C VAL A 121 3.80 -4.46 -2.45
N ALA A 122 2.75 -5.22 -2.77
CA ALA A 122 2.41 -5.56 -4.14
C ALA A 122 2.25 -4.28 -4.97
N ILE A 123 3.10 -4.18 -5.98
CA ILE A 123 3.16 -3.04 -6.89
C ILE A 123 2.04 -3.12 -7.93
N CYS A 124 1.56 -4.33 -8.20
CA CYS A 124 0.49 -4.64 -9.13
C CYS A 124 -0.64 -5.36 -8.38
N PRO A 125 -1.57 -4.62 -7.74
CA PRO A 125 -2.76 -5.20 -7.13
C PRO A 125 -3.53 -6.19 -8.00
N ASP A 126 -3.66 -5.95 -9.31
CA ASP A 126 -4.42 -6.90 -10.16
C ASP A 126 -3.71 -8.25 -10.28
N ALA A 127 -2.38 -8.26 -10.27
CA ALA A 127 -1.62 -9.51 -10.20
C ALA A 127 -1.75 -10.16 -8.82
N ALA A 128 -1.97 -9.38 -7.76
CA ALA A 128 -2.13 -9.83 -6.39
C ALA A 128 -3.54 -10.30 -6.04
N ASP A 129 -4.56 -9.82 -6.74
CA ASP A 129 -5.95 -10.30 -6.66
C ASP A 129 -6.05 -11.63 -7.43
N ALA A 130 -5.60 -12.68 -6.77
CA ALA A 130 -5.47 -14.00 -7.37
C ALA A 130 -6.83 -14.69 -7.55
N ASN A 131 -7.85 -14.29 -6.79
CA ASN A 131 -9.19 -14.83 -6.93
C ASN A 131 -10.12 -13.97 -7.83
N ASP A 132 -9.65 -12.78 -8.24
CA ASP A 132 -10.33 -11.83 -9.14
C ASP A 132 -11.67 -11.34 -8.58
N ASP A 133 -11.70 -11.01 -7.28
CA ASP A 133 -12.89 -10.51 -6.59
C ASP A 133 -12.87 -9.00 -6.30
N GLY A 134 -11.82 -8.31 -6.74
CA GLY A 134 -11.60 -6.87 -6.58
C GLY A 134 -11.16 -6.48 -5.17
N THR A 135 -10.78 -7.44 -4.33
CA THR A 135 -10.31 -7.19 -2.96
C THR A 135 -9.02 -7.96 -2.66
N LEU A 136 -8.06 -7.30 -2.01
CA LEU A 136 -6.83 -7.96 -1.56
C LEU A 136 -7.00 -8.47 -0.13
N ASP A 137 -7.21 -9.77 0.02
CA ASP A 137 -7.48 -10.40 1.32
C ASP A 137 -6.90 -11.84 1.42
N PRO A 138 -7.00 -12.53 2.57
CA PRO A 138 -6.43 -13.87 2.72
C PRO A 138 -6.94 -14.93 1.72
N ALA A 139 -8.08 -14.71 1.04
CA ALA A 139 -8.59 -15.60 0.00
C ALA A 139 -7.67 -15.63 -1.24
N ASP A 140 -6.96 -14.55 -1.56
CA ASP A 140 -5.97 -14.53 -2.65
C ASP A 140 -4.77 -15.42 -2.34
N ALA A 141 -4.30 -15.39 -1.10
CA ALA A 141 -3.24 -16.29 -0.64
C ALA A 141 -3.68 -17.77 -0.78
N VAL A 142 -4.96 -18.06 -0.49
CA VAL A 142 -5.53 -19.39 -0.68
C VAL A 142 -5.60 -19.76 -2.17
N ALA A 143 -6.00 -18.84 -3.04
CA ALA A 143 -6.05 -19.05 -4.49
C ALA A 143 -4.65 -19.34 -5.07
N LEU A 144 -3.63 -18.56 -4.68
CA LEU A 144 -2.23 -18.80 -5.06
C LEU A 144 -1.73 -20.16 -4.59
N LEU A 145 -1.97 -20.52 -3.33
CA LEU A 145 -1.55 -21.82 -2.78
C LEU A 145 -2.28 -22.98 -3.46
N ALA A 146 -3.56 -22.81 -3.79
CA ALA A 146 -4.32 -23.81 -4.55
C ALA A 146 -3.78 -23.96 -5.98
N HIS A 147 -3.36 -22.86 -6.62
CA HIS A 147 -2.69 -22.92 -7.91
C HIS A 147 -1.37 -23.69 -7.83
N ILE A 148 -0.50 -23.32 -6.89
CA ILE A 148 0.85 -23.88 -6.73
C ILE A 148 0.81 -25.37 -6.34
N PHE A 149 -0.02 -25.75 -5.38
CA PHE A 149 0.01 -27.11 -4.80
C PHE A 149 -1.10 -28.04 -5.29
N ALA A 150 -2.23 -27.48 -5.73
CA ALA A 150 -3.40 -28.27 -6.16
C ALA A 150 -3.67 -28.15 -7.66
N SER A 151 -2.84 -27.41 -8.41
CA SER A 151 -3.03 -27.14 -9.84
C SER A 151 -4.40 -26.53 -10.14
N ALA A 152 -4.96 -25.77 -9.20
CA ALA A 152 -6.16 -24.99 -9.45
C ALA A 152 -5.87 -23.92 -10.50
N ALA A 153 -6.78 -23.69 -11.44
CA ALA A 153 -6.63 -22.59 -12.39
C ALA A 153 -6.95 -21.26 -11.69
N LEU A 154 -6.10 -20.26 -11.87
CA LEU A 154 -6.45 -18.87 -11.54
C LEU A 154 -7.39 -18.31 -12.61
N PRO A 155 -8.10 -17.20 -12.33
CA PRO A 155 -8.74 -16.38 -13.37
C PRO A 155 -7.69 -15.80 -14.34
N PRO A 156 -8.08 -15.47 -15.60
CA PRO A 156 -7.19 -14.74 -16.51
C PRO A 156 -6.86 -13.34 -15.97
N PRO A 157 -5.76 -12.70 -16.39
CA PRO A 157 -4.86 -13.07 -17.49
C PRO A 157 -3.77 -14.09 -17.11
N TYR A 158 -3.57 -15.11 -17.96
CA TYR A 158 -2.57 -16.20 -17.78
C TYR A 158 -1.18 -15.86 -18.34
N THR A 159 -1.18 -14.90 -19.24
CA THR A 159 -0.01 -14.35 -19.92
C THR A 159 -0.17 -12.85 -19.83
N CYS A 160 0.91 -12.13 -20.07
CA CYS A 160 0.92 -10.67 -20.17
C CYS A 160 -0.19 -10.13 -21.07
N ASP A 161 -1.31 -9.78 -20.44
CA ASP A 161 -2.52 -9.29 -21.06
C ASP A 161 -3.27 -8.41 -20.06
N VAL A 162 -4.23 -7.64 -20.55
CA VAL A 162 -5.05 -6.76 -19.73
C VAL A 162 -6.03 -7.55 -18.87
N ASP A 163 -6.47 -6.93 -17.77
CA ASP A 163 -7.53 -7.50 -16.95
C ASP A 163 -8.86 -7.64 -17.74
N PRO A 164 -9.39 -8.87 -17.93
CA PRO A 164 -10.68 -9.07 -18.57
C PRO A 164 -11.87 -8.64 -17.72
N THR A 165 -11.65 -8.40 -16.43
CA THR A 165 -12.67 -8.12 -15.40
C THR A 165 -12.37 -6.82 -14.63
N PRO A 166 -12.24 -5.66 -15.32
CA PRO A 166 -11.71 -4.45 -14.70
C PRO A 166 -12.46 -4.02 -13.45
N ASP A 167 -11.72 -3.72 -12.39
CA ASP A 167 -12.24 -3.18 -11.14
C ASP A 167 -11.48 -1.93 -10.65
N ALA A 168 -11.42 -1.70 -9.34
CA ALA A 168 -10.79 -0.53 -8.73
C ALA A 168 -9.30 -0.75 -8.38
N LEU A 169 -8.87 -2.02 -8.34
CA LEU A 169 -7.49 -2.43 -8.36
C LEU A 169 -6.93 -2.11 -9.75
N VAL A 170 -5.67 -1.68 -9.75
CA VAL A 170 -4.89 -1.40 -10.97
C VAL A 170 -3.43 -1.67 -10.64
N CYS A 171 -2.62 -1.94 -11.64
CA CYS A 171 -1.17 -1.97 -11.47
C CYS A 171 -0.59 -0.56 -11.47
N PHE A 172 0.57 -0.36 -10.83
CA PHE A 172 1.13 1.00 -10.64
C PHE A 172 2.52 1.18 -11.27
N GLN A 173 3.03 0.14 -11.90
CA GLN A 173 4.31 0.13 -12.59
C GLN A 173 4.20 -0.70 -13.87
N PRO A 174 5.04 -0.43 -14.88
CA PRO A 174 5.25 -1.40 -15.95
C PRO A 174 5.66 -2.73 -15.33
N THR A 175 4.85 -3.74 -15.56
CA THR A 175 5.11 -5.12 -15.14
C THR A 175 6.30 -5.68 -15.95
N SER A 176 6.82 -6.83 -15.52
CA SER A 176 7.84 -7.59 -16.28
C SER A 176 7.33 -8.07 -17.65
N CYS A 177 6.06 -7.84 -17.96
CA CYS A 177 5.45 -8.00 -19.26
C CYS A 177 5.97 -6.97 -20.28
N ARG A 178 7.19 -7.18 -20.77
CA ARG A 178 7.75 -6.43 -21.90
C ARG A 178 8.64 -7.27 -22.80
#